data_AF-A0A7X5SC20-F1
#
_entry.id   AF-A0A7X5SC20-F1
#
_cell.length_a   1.000
_cell.length_b   1.000
_cell.length_c   1.000
_cell.angle_alpha   90.00
_cell.angle_beta   90.00
_cell.angle_gamma   90.00
#
_symmetry.space_group_name_H-M   'P 1'
#
loop_
_entity.id
_entity.type
_entity.pdbx_description
1 polymer ?
#
loop_
_entity_poly.entity_id
_entity_poly.type
_entity_poly.pdbx_seq_one_letter_code
_entity_poly.pdbx_strand_id
1 'polypeptide(L)' 'MDAWPRCLERLEAEFPPEDVHTWLKPLQAEDRGDSIVLYAPNAFIVDQVRERYLPRIRELVAYFVGNGEVALAVGS' A
#
# COMPACT_ATOMS: atom_id res chain seq x y z
N MET A 1 -5.91 -13.08 -6.04
CA MET A 1 -4.95 -12.50 -7.00
C MET A 1 -4.54 -11.21 -6.35
N ASP A 2 -3.36 -11.19 -5.76
CA ASP A 2 -3.01 -10.15 -4.80
C ASP A 2 -2.93 -8.79 -5.53
N ALA A 3 -3.79 -7.85 -5.16
CA ALA A 3 -3.83 -6.53 -5.79
C ALA A 3 -2.61 -5.67 -5.41
N TRP A 4 -1.98 -5.96 -4.27
CA TRP A 4 -0.87 -5.18 -3.73
C TRP A 4 0.41 -5.21 -4.58
N PRO A 5 0.92 -6.37 -5.05
CA PRO A 5 2.05 -6.40 -5.99
C PRO A 5 1.84 -5.55 -7.26
N ARG A 6 0.61 -5.54 -7.80
CA ARG A 6 0.27 -4.69 -8.96
C ARG A 6 0.24 -3.21 -8.61
N CYS A 7 -0.20 -2.87 -7.40
CA CYS A 7 -0.13 -1.51 -6.90
C CYS A 7 1.34 -1.08 -6.77
N LEU A 8 2.22 -1.92 -6.22
CA LEU A 8 3.65 -1.63 -6.12
C LEU A 8 4.29 -1.38 -7.49
N GLU A 9 4.04 -2.24 -8.48
CA GLU A 9 4.57 -2.03 -9.85
C GLU A 9 4.12 -0.70 -10.46
N ARG A 10 2.87 -0.28 -10.22
CA ARG A 10 2.38 1.03 -10.65
C ARG A 10 3.02 2.18 -9.88
N LEU A 11 3.17 2.04 -8.57
CA LEU A 11 3.81 3.05 -7.74
C LEU A 11 5.29 3.22 -8.09
N GLU A 12 6.02 2.16 -8.44
CA GLU A 12 7.40 2.23 -8.94
C GLU A 12 7.54 2.97 -10.27
N ALA A 13 6.48 3.01 -11.08
CA ALA A 13 6.44 3.79 -12.32
C ALA A 13 6.08 5.27 -12.09
N GLU A 14 5.48 5.60 -10.94
CA GLU A 14 4.98 6.94 -10.61
C GLU A 14 5.87 7.70 -9.61
N PHE A 15 6.56 6.98 -8.74
CA PHE A 15 7.44 7.51 -7.70
C PHE A 15 8.87 7.02 -7.92
N PRO A 16 9.88 7.70 -7.33
CA PRO A 16 11.25 7.21 -7.36
C PRO A 16 11.33 5.78 -6.81
N PRO A 17 12.01 4.84 -7.50
CA PRO A 17 12.07 3.44 -7.08
C PRO A 17 12.75 3.28 -5.71
N GLU A 18 13.70 4.16 -5.37
CA GLU A 18 14.32 4.20 -4.05
C GLU A 18 13.29 4.46 -2.93
N ASP A 19 12.39 5.42 -3.14
CA ASP A 19 11.37 5.80 -2.19
C ASP A 19 10.36 4.65 -2.00
N VAL A 20 9.90 4.04 -3.10
CA VAL A 20 9.01 2.89 -3.03
C VAL A 20 9.66 1.72 -2.31
N HIS A 21 10.95 1.47 -2.55
CA HIS A 21 11.70 0.40 -1.89
C HIS A 21 11.94 0.67 -0.41
N THR A 22 12.09 1.93 -0.01
CA THR A 22 12.24 2.31 1.40
C THR A 22 10.92 2.29 2.16
N TRP A 23 9.84 2.82 1.57
CA TRP A 23 8.59 3.08 2.30
C TRP A 23 7.51 2.00 2.09
N LEU A 24 7.43 1.40 0.91
CA LEU A 24 6.33 0.51 0.54
C LEU A 24 6.72 -0.97 0.52
N LYS A 25 7.96 -1.29 0.13
CA LYS A 25 8.48 -2.67 0.15
C LYS A 25 8.46 -3.36 1.52
N PRO A 26 8.69 -2.68 2.68
CA PRO A 26 8.59 -3.33 3.98
C PRO A 26 7.14 -3.57 4.42
N LEU A 27 6.13 -3.06 3.69
CA LEU A 27 4.73 -3.26 4.03
C LEU A 27 4.28 -4.68 3.67
N GLN A 28 3.58 -5.32 4.60
CA GLN A 28 2.90 -6.58 4.34
C GLN A 28 1.43 -6.32 4.04
N ALA A 29 0.91 -6.88 2.95
CA ALA A 29 -0.50 -6.74 2.60
C ALA A 29 -1.28 -7.99 3.00
N GLU A 30 -2.41 -7.78 3.68
CA GLU A 30 -3.41 -8.80 3.94
C GLU A 30 -4.69 -8.45 3.18
N ASP A 31 -5.06 -9.31 2.23
CA ASP A 31 -6.29 -9.20 1.46
C ASP A 31 -7.43 -9.89 2.23
N ARG A 32 -8.47 -9.12 2.59
CA ARG A 32 -9.66 -9.58 3.30
C ARG A 32 -10.89 -9.66 2.40
N GLY A 33 -10.70 -9.76 1.07
CA GLY A 33 -11.77 -9.85 0.08
C GLY A 33 -12.30 -8.47 -0.32
N ASP A 34 -12.93 -7.76 0.62
CA ASP A 34 -13.49 -6.41 0.38
C ASP A 34 -12.54 -5.27 0.80
N SER A 35 -11.42 -5.61 1.43
CA SER A 35 -10.44 -4.63 1.90
C SER A 35 -9.02 -5.19 1.92
N ILE A 36 -8.05 -4.29 1.86
CA ILE A 36 -6.62 -4.59 1.97
C ILE A 36 -6.08 -3.86 3.20
N VAL A 37 -5.45 -4.62 4.09
CA VAL A 37 -4.75 -4.07 5.25
C VAL A 37 -3.25 -4.10 4.97
N LEU A 38 -2.61 -2.94 5.03
CA LEU A 38 -1.17 -2.80 4.88
C LEU A 38 -0.53 -2.64 6.26
N TYR A 39 0.29 -3.62 6.62
CA TYR A 39 1.03 -3.66 7.88
C TYR A 39 2.43 -3.11 7.68
N ALA A 40 2.73 -2.00 8.35
CA ALA A 40 4.07 -1.42 8.41
C ALA A 40 4.84 -1.96 9.62
N PRO A 41 6.18 -2.01 9.58
CA PRO A 41 6.98 -2.51 10.69
C PRO A 41 7.04 -1.54 11.89
N ASN A 42 6.64 -0.28 11.72
CA ASN A 42 6.55 0.71 12.79
C ASN A 42 5.60 1.86 12.40
N ALA A 43 5.21 2.67 13.39
CA ALA A 43 4.30 3.81 13.19
C ALA A 43 4.87 4.91 12.29
N PHE A 44 6.19 5.13 12.30
CA PHE A 44 6.82 6.14 11.45
C PHE A 44 6.60 5.86 9.96
N ILE A 45 6.74 4.59 9.55
CA ILE A 45 6.43 4.18 8.18
C ILE A 45 4.93 4.30 7.91
N VAL A 46 4.05 3.96 8.87
CA VAL A 46 2.60 4.17 8.71
C VAL A 46 2.28 5.62 8.38
N ASP A 47 2.84 6.57 9.11
CA ASP A 47 2.55 7.99 8.90
C ASP A 47 3.07 8.48 7.55
N GLN A 48 4.30 8.10 7.18
CA GLN A 48 4.85 8.42 5.85
C GLN A 48 4.01 7.82 4.72
N VAL A 49 3.59 6.56 4.86
CA VAL A 49 2.74 5.89 3.88
C VAL A 49 1.37 6.54 3.80
N ARG A 50 0.77 6.89 4.95
CA ARG A 50 -0.52 7.56 5.07
C ARG A 50 -0.53 8.92 4.39
N GLU A 51 0.52 9.71 4.58
CA GLU A 51 0.59 11.08 4.05
C GLU A 51 0.90 11.11 2.56
N ARG A 52 1.85 10.30 2.11
CA ARG A 52 2.39 10.40 0.73
C ARG A 52 1.77 9.43 -0.26
N TYR A 53 1.48 8.21 0.17
CA TYR A 53 1.18 7.11 -0.76
C TYR A 53 -0.26 6.59 -0.64
N LEU A 54 -0.87 6.67 0.54
CA LEU A 54 -2.21 6.14 0.80
C LEU A 54 -3.30 6.67 -0.16
N PRO A 55 -3.33 7.97 -0.53
CA PRO A 55 -4.30 8.45 -1.52
C PRO A 55 -4.16 7.69 -2.84
N ARG A 56 -2.93 7.52 -3.33
CA ARG A 56 -2.67 6.83 -4.60
C ARG A 56 -2.88 5.33 -4.52
N ILE A 57 -2.50 4.70 -3.40
CA ILE A 57 -2.76 3.28 -3.15
C ILE A 57 -4.27 3.01 -3.19
N ARG A 58 -5.09 3.86 -2.58
CA ARG A 58 -6.56 3.72 -2.60
C ARG A 58 -7.12 3.77 -4.01
N GLU A 59 -6.64 4.68 -4.85
CA GLU A 59 -7.05 4.76 -6.25
C GLU A 59 -6.68 3.49 -7.03
N LEU A 60 -5.46 2.98 -6.84
CA LEU A 60 -4.99 1.77 -7.50
C LEU A 60 -5.77 0.53 -7.04
N VAL A 61 -6.03 0.40 -5.73
CA VAL A 61 -6.81 -0.70 -5.18
C VAL A 61 -8.26 -0.64 -5.68
N ALA A 62 -8.89 0.54 -5.67
CA ALA A 62 -10.22 0.72 -6.25
C ALA A 62 -10.24 0.37 -7.75
N TYR A 63 -9.18 0.70 -8.50
CA TYR A 63 -9.06 0.33 -9.91
C TYR A 63 -8.94 -1.18 -10.13
N PHE A 64 -8.16 -1.89 -9.30
CA PHE A 64 -7.92 -3.33 -9.47
C PHE A 64 -9.00 -4.22 -8.84
N VAL A 65 -9.63 -3.79 -7.75
CA VAL A 65 -10.59 -4.56 -6.94
C VAL A 65 -12.03 -4.04 -7.07
N GLY A 66 -12.21 -2.83 -7.60
CA GLY A 66 -13.52 -2.21 -7.86
C GLY A 66 -14.08 -1.39 -6.68
N ASN A 67 -13.86 -1.84 -5.44
CA ASN A 67 -14.34 -1.13 -4.23
C ASN A 67 -13.52 -1.45 -2.97
N GLY A 68 -12.24 -1.80 -3.13
CA GLY A 68 -11.40 -2.21 -2.00
C GLY A 68 -11.08 -1.06 -1.05
N GLU A 69 -11.47 -1.18 0.22
CA GLU A 69 -10.99 -0.26 1.26
C GLU A 69 -9.52 -0.55 1.58
N VAL A 70 -8.73 0.50 1.83
CA VAL A 70 -7.32 0.37 2.23
C VAL A 70 -7.12 0.92 3.63
N ALA A 71 -6.70 0.03 4.53
CA ALA A 71 -6.33 0.34 5.90
C ALA A 71 -4.82 0.21 6.11
N LEU A 72 -4.27 1.04 7.00
CA LEU A 72 -2.88 0.94 7.46
C LEU A 72 -2.85 0.57 8.93
N ALA A 73 -2.01 -0.40 9.28
CA ALA A 73 -1.77 -0.84 10.64
C ALA A 73 -0.28 -1.04 10.88
N VAL A 74 0.13 -1.06 12.15
CA VAL A 74 1.48 -1.51 12.52
C VAL A 74 1.44 -3.02 12.71
N GLY A 75 2.33 -3.75 12.04
CA GLY A 75 2.53 -5.18 12.23
C GLY A 75 3.30 -5.43 13.53
N SER A 76 2.86 -6.40 14.32
CA SER A 76 3.47 -6.83 15.58
C SER A 76 4.54 -7.89 15.39
#